data_AF-A0A6H1FTC0-F1
#
_entry.id   AF-A0A6H1FTC0-F1
#
_cell.length_a   1.000
_cell.length_b   1.000
_cell.length_c   1.000
_cell.angle_alpha   90.00
_cell.angle_beta   90.00
_cell.angle_gamma   90.00
#
_symmetry.space_group_name_H-M   'P 1'
#
loop_
_entity.id
_entity.type
_entity.pdbx_description
1 polymer ?
#
loop_
_entity_poly.entity_id
_entity_poly.type
_entity_poly.pdbx_seq_one_letter_code
_entity_poly.pdbx_strand_id
1 'polypeptide(L)'
;MKYLFIFLLVLAIFVVSVTLGAQNDQVVHFNYLLAQGEYRVSTLLATLFAAGFILGWLICGLFWLRVRVSLARAERKIKRLEQQVTPAADVPAPVAPTVKE
;
A
#
# COMPACT_ATOMS: atom_id res chain seq x y z
N MET A 1 1.52 13.27 -15.24
CA MET A 1 0.43 12.97 -16.20
C MET A 1 0.26 11.48 -16.52
N LYS A 2 1.32 10.70 -16.81
CA LYS A 2 1.19 9.27 -17.15
C LYS A 2 0.38 8.43 -16.13
N TYR A 3 0.62 8.62 -14.84
CA TYR A 3 -0.10 7.92 -13.77
C TYR A 3 -1.59 8.28 -13.68
N LEU A 4 -1.97 9.51 -14.08
CA LEU A 4 -3.36 9.96 -14.08
C LEU A 4 -4.15 9.23 -15.18
N PHE A 5 -3.58 9.11 -16.38
CA PHE A 5 -4.21 8.36 -17.48
C PHE A 5 -4.33 6.86 -17.18
N ILE A 6 -3.30 6.25 -16.58
CA ILE A 6 -3.37 4.84 -16.14
C ILE A 6 -4.46 4.65 -15.09
N PHE A 7 -4.53 5.57 -14.11
CA PHE A 7 -5.57 5.54 -13.08
C PHE A 7 -6.97 5.66 -13.68
N LEU A 8 -7.19 6.61 -14.60
CA LEU A 8 -8.47 6.77 -15.30
C LEU A 8 -8.86 5.53 -16.10
N LEU A 9 -7.90 4.93 -16.81
CA LEU A 9 -8.14 3.70 -17.58
C LEU A 9 -8.57 2.55 -16.66
N VAL A 10 -7.84 2.34 -15.56
CA VAL A 10 -8.17 1.30 -14.56
C VAL A 10 -9.54 1.58 -13.95
N LEU A 11 -9.84 2.82 -13.60
CA LEU A 11 -11.13 3.22 -13.04
C LEU A 11 -12.28 3.00 -14.03
N ALA A 12 -12.08 3.30 -15.32
CA ALA A 12 -13.08 3.07 -16.36
C ALA A 12 -13.37 1.56 -16.51
N ILE A 13 -12.32 0.73 -16.61
CA ILE A 13 -12.47 -0.74 -16.69
C ILE A 13 -13.20 -1.28 -15.45
N PHE A 14 -12.87 -0.76 -14.27
CA PHE A 14 -13.50 -1.14 -13.01
C PHE A 14 -15.00 -0.80 -13.02
N VAL A 15 -15.38 0.43 -13.40
CA VAL A 15 -16.78 0.86 -13.49
C VAL A 15 -17.55 0.01 -14.49
N VAL A 16 -16.98 -0.26 -15.66
CA VAL A 16 -17.63 -1.12 -16.69
C VAL A 16 -17.84 -2.53 -16.14
N SER A 17 -16.83 -3.11 -15.51
CA SER A 17 -16.91 -4.47 -14.95
C SER A 17 -18.01 -4.57 -13.87
N VAL A 18 -18.07 -3.61 -12.96
CA VAL A 18 -19.11 -3.55 -11.92
C VAL A 18 -20.50 -3.36 -12.53
N THR A 19 -20.62 -2.48 -13.52
CA THR A 19 -21.91 -2.17 -14.17
C THR A 19 -22.45 -3.38 -14.92
N LEU A 20 -21.61 -4.07 -15.71
CA LEU A 20 -21.98 -5.30 -16.41
C LEU A 20 -22.38 -6.41 -15.42
N GLY A 21 -21.66 -6.49 -14.31
CA GLY A 21 -21.98 -7.40 -13.21
C GLY A 21 -23.33 -7.10 -12.54
N ALA A 22 -23.59 -5.83 -12.26
CA ALA A 22 -24.79 -5.35 -11.57
C ALA A 22 -26.05 -5.46 -12.44
N GLN A 23 -25.92 -5.30 -13.76
CA GLN A 23 -27.01 -5.50 -14.72
C GLN A 23 -27.30 -6.97 -15.01
N ASN A 24 -26.56 -7.90 -14.39
CA ASN A 24 -26.85 -9.31 -14.52
C ASN A 24 -28.04 -9.70 -13.63
N ASP A 25 -29.23 -9.68 -14.22
CA ASP A 25 -30.50 -10.05 -13.57
C ASP A 25 -30.76 -11.56 -13.50
N GLN A 26 -29.81 -12.37 -13.96
CA GLN A 26 -29.93 -13.82 -13.87
C GLN A 26 -30.02 -14.25 -12.40
N VAL A 27 -31.01 -15.09 -12.10
CA VAL A 27 -31.19 -15.68 -10.77
C VAL A 27 -30.51 -17.05 -10.74
N VAL A 28 -29.75 -17.31 -9.68
CA VAL A 28 -29.11 -18.59 -9.41
C VAL A 28 -29.79 -19.20 -8.19
N HIS A 29 -30.26 -20.44 -8.35
CA HIS A 29 -30.86 -21.20 -7.27
C HIS A 29 -29.75 -21.87 -6.45
N PHE A 30 -29.66 -21.51 -5.18
CA PHE A 30 -28.80 -22.19 -4.22
C PHE A 30 -29.65 -23.16 -3.40
N ASN A 31 -29.46 -24.45 -3.64
CA ASN A 31 -30.09 -25.52 -2.88
C ASN A 31 -29.13 -26.00 -1.79
N TYR A 32 -29.23 -25.42 -0.60
CA TYR A 32 -28.55 -25.96 0.58
C TYR A 32 -29.41 -27.06 1.19
N LEU A 33 -28.77 -28.07 1.81
CA LEU A 33 -29.42 -29.25 2.39
C LEU A 33 -30.56 -28.95 3.39
N LEU A 34 -30.60 -27.73 3.94
CA LEU A 34 -31.58 -27.25 4.91
C LEU A 34 -32.40 -26.04 4.42
N ALA A 35 -32.03 -25.42 3.30
CA ALA A 35 -32.68 -24.19 2.82
C ALA A 35 -32.41 -23.93 1.33
N GLN A 36 -33.43 -23.49 0.60
CA GLN A 36 -33.32 -23.04 -0.79
C GLN A 36 -33.34 -21.51 -0.83
N GLY A 37 -32.33 -20.90 -1.46
CA GLY A 37 -32.20 -19.45 -1.60
C GLY A 37 -32.07 -19.06 -3.06
N GLU A 38 -32.86 -18.10 -3.51
CA GLU A 38 -32.76 -17.50 -4.84
C GLU A 38 -31.96 -16.21 -4.75
N TYR A 39 -30.81 -16.17 -5.43
CA TYR A 39 -29.97 -15.00 -5.42
C TYR A 39 -29.66 -14.53 -6.84
N ARG A 40 -29.64 -13.21 -7.05
CA ARG A 40 -29.22 -12.63 -8.32
C ARG A 40 -27.71 -12.70 -8.46
N VAL A 41 -27.22 -12.95 -9.67
CA VAL A 41 -25.78 -12.90 -9.96
C VAL A 41 -25.19 -11.54 -9.57
N SER A 42 -25.94 -10.47 -9.80
CA SER A 42 -25.55 -9.10 -9.43
C SER A 42 -25.26 -8.93 -7.94
N THR A 43 -26.07 -9.51 -7.03
CA THR A 43 -25.86 -9.38 -5.59
C THR A 43 -24.67 -10.22 -5.10
N LEU A 44 -24.50 -11.43 -5.66
CA LEU A 44 -23.32 -12.26 -5.39
C LEU A 44 -22.04 -11.54 -5.83
N LEU A 45 -22.04 -11.04 -7.06
CA LEU A 45 -20.85 -10.39 -7.60
C LEU A 45 -20.53 -9.09 -6.86
N ALA A 46 -21.54 -8.28 -6.53
CA ALA A 46 -21.36 -7.06 -5.75
C ALA A 46 -20.76 -7.36 -4.35
N THR A 47 -21.25 -8.39 -3.67
CA THR A 47 -20.76 -8.77 -2.34
C THR A 47 -19.33 -9.33 -2.39
N LEU A 48 -19.03 -10.23 -3.32
CA LEU A 48 -17.68 -10.76 -3.57
C LEU A 48 -16.69 -9.64 -3.91
N PHE A 49 -17.10 -8.72 -4.77
CA PHE A 49 -16.25 -7.62 -5.20
C PHE A 49 -15.99 -6.61 -4.07
N ALA A 50 -17.02 -6.24 -3.31
CA ALA A 50 -16.87 -5.38 -2.14
C ALA A 50 -15.94 -6.03 -1.09
N ALA A 51 -16.13 -7.31 -0.81
CA ALA A 51 -15.26 -8.06 0.11
C ALA A 51 -13.82 -8.12 -0.39
N GLY A 52 -13.61 -8.44 -1.68
CA GLY A 52 -12.29 -8.46 -2.30
C GLY A 52 -11.61 -7.09 -2.31
N PHE A 53 -12.36 -6.02 -2.57
CA PHE A 53 -11.85 -4.65 -2.53
C PHE A 53 -11.45 -4.24 -1.12
N ILE A 54 -12.27 -4.51 -0.10
CA ILE A 54 -11.94 -4.22 1.30
C ILE A 54 -10.68 -4.99 1.72
N LEU A 55 -10.59 -6.27 1.36
CA LEU A 55 -9.43 -7.11 1.70
C LEU A 55 -8.16 -6.60 1.00
N GLY A 56 -8.25 -6.29 -0.29
CA GLY A 56 -7.14 -5.72 -1.06
C GLY A 56 -6.70 -4.35 -0.54
N TRP A 57 -7.66 -3.50 -0.17
CA TRP A 57 -7.40 -2.19 0.45
C TRP A 57 -6.68 -2.34 1.79
N LEU A 58 -7.15 -3.23 2.66
CA LEU A 58 -6.53 -3.48 3.96
C LEU A 58 -5.09 -3.98 3.81
N ILE A 59 -4.88 -4.97 2.94
CA ILE A 59 -3.54 -5.51 2.68
C ILE A 59 -2.64 -4.39 2.13
N CYS A 60 -3.05 -3.73 1.05
CA CYS A 60 -2.28 -2.65 0.43
C CYS A 60 -1.97 -1.51 1.42
N GLY A 61 -2.97 -1.08 2.20
CA GLY A 61 -2.83 -0.03 3.21
C GLY A 61 -1.83 -0.41 4.31
N LEU A 62 -1.88 -1.64 4.80
CA LEU A 62 -0.92 -2.15 5.79
C LEU A 62 0.50 -2.19 5.23
N PHE A 63 0.70 -2.71 4.03
CA PHE A 63 2.02 -2.76 3.38
C PHE A 63 2.57 -1.35 3.12
N TRP A 64 1.74 -0.45 2.59
CA TRP A 64 2.11 0.95 2.36
C TRP A 64 2.52 1.65 3.66
N LEU A 65 1.74 1.48 4.73
CA LEU A 65 2.04 2.05 6.04
C LEU A 65 3.36 1.50 6.60
N ARG A 66 3.58 0.19 6.48
CA ARG A 66 4.82 -0.46 6.95
C ARG A 66 6.04 0.09 6.22
N VAL A 67 5.95 0.27 4.89
CA VAL A 67 7.00 0.88 4.07
C VAL A 67 7.23 2.32 4.49
N ARG A 68 6.18 3.14 4.64
CA ARG A 68 6.28 4.53 5.12
C ARG A 68 6.96 4.65 6.48
N VAL A 69 6.61 3.78 7.43
CA VAL A 69 7.23 3.76 8.77
C VAL A 69 8.68 3.35 8.69
N SER A 70 9.04 2.35 7.86
CA SER A 70 10.42 1.94 7.67
C SER A 70 11.29 3.05 7.07
N LEU A 71 10.76 3.81 6.10
CA LEU A 71 11.42 4.96 5.50
C LEU A 71 11.71 6.04 6.54
N ALA A 72 10.69 6.43 7.33
CA ALA A 72 10.85 7.43 8.38
C ALA A 72 11.87 6.99 9.46
N ARG A 73 11.92 5.69 9.79
CA ARG A 73 12.93 5.14 10.71
C ARG A 73 14.33 5.16 10.09
N ALA A 74 14.47 4.81 8.81
CA ALA A 74 15.75 4.83 8.11
C ALA A 74 16.31 6.25 8.00
N GLU A 75 15.50 7.23 7.63
CA GLU A 75 15.89 8.65 7.57
C GLU A 75 16.37 9.16 8.95
N ARG A 76 15.68 8.79 10.04
CA ARG A 76 16.12 9.15 11.40
C ARG A 76 17.46 8.51 11.78
N LYS A 77 17.72 7.28 11.33
CA LYS A 77 19.02 6.61 11.57
C LYS A 77 20.14 7.30 10.80
N ILE A 78 19.91 7.66 9.54
CA ILE A 78 20.89 8.38 8.71
C ILE A 78 21.26 9.72 9.38
N LYS A 79 20.27 10.53 9.77
CA LYS A 79 20.54 11.81 10.46
C LYS A 79 21.37 11.67 11.74
N ARG A 80 21.13 10.62 12.53
CA ARG A 80 21.90 10.34 13.76
C ARG A 80 23.33 9.90 13.48
N LEU A 81 23.57 9.17 12.39
CA LEU A 81 24.91 8.76 11.97
C LEU A 81 25.69 9.95 11.41
N GLU A 82 25.06 10.78 10.57
CA GLU A 82 25.64 12.02 10.06
C GLU A 82 26.08 12.93 11.22
N GLN A 83 25.23 13.14 12.23
CA GLN A 83 25.56 13.92 13.43
C GLN A 83 26.66 13.32 14.31
N GLN A 84 26.99 12.04 14.19
CA GLN A 84 28.09 11.41 14.93
C GLN A 84 29.41 11.42 14.14
N VAL A 85 29.35 11.53 12.82
CA VAL A 85 30.53 11.62 11.95
C VAL A 85 31.07 13.05 11.90
N THR A 86 30.22 14.08 11.94
CA THR A 86 30.65 15.49 11.94
C THR A 86 31.50 15.90 13.16
N PRO A 87 31.23 15.49 14.42
CA PRO A 87 32.03 15.88 15.59
C PRO A 87 33.46 15.30 15.59
N ALA A 88 33.71 14.21 14.87
CA ALA A 88 35.03 13.57 14.82
C ALA A 88 36.00 14.26 13.85
N ALA A 89 35.51 15.05 12.90
CA ALA A 89 36.34 15.78 11.95
C ALA A 89 36.90 17.11 12.49
N ASP A 90 36.38 17.59 13.63
CA ASP A 90 36.75 18.87 14.25
C ASP A 90 37.69 18.74 15.47
N VAL A 91 38.28 17.57 15.73
CA VAL A 91 39.36 17.48 16.73
C VAL A 91 40.64 18.03 16.09
N PRO A 92 41.16 19.19 16.54
CA PRO A 92 42.44 19.67 16.05
C PRO A 92 43.50 18.65 16.48
N ALA A 93 44.30 18.18 15.52
CA ALA A 93 45.40 17.27 15.79
C ALA A 93 46.25 17.82 16.96
N PRO A 94 46.63 16.99 17.96
CA PRO A 94 47.49 17.44 19.04
C PRO A 94 48.82 17.88 18.43
N VAL A 95 49.10 19.17 18.56
CA VAL A 95 50.33 19.80 18.07
C VAL A 95 51.50 19.11 18.79
N ALA A 96 52.21 18.25 18.08
CA ALA A 96 53.41 17.61 18.59
C ALA A 96 54.44 18.70 18.97
N PRO A 97 55.06 18.64 20.16
CA PRO A 97 56.06 19.64 20.53
C PRO A 97 57.28 19.48 19.63
N THR A 98 57.58 20.52 18.86
CA THR A 98 58.81 20.63 18.08
C THR A 98 59.97 20.78 19.06
N VAL A 99 60.64 19.66 19.36
CA VAL A 99 61.95 19.67 20.01
C VAL A 99 62.95 20.20 18.98
N LYS A 100 63.46 21.41 19.24
CA LYS A 100 64.61 21.98 18.55
C LYS A 100 65.86 21.51 19.27
N GLU A 101 66.71 20.77 18.57
CA GLU A 101 68.17 20.75 18.76
C GLU A 101 68.84 20.40 17.43
#